data_AF-A0A562I4H3-F1
#
_entry.id   AF-A0A562I4H3-F1
#
_cell.length_a   1.000
_cell.length_b   1.000
_cell.length_c   1.000
_cell.angle_alpha   90.00
_cell.angle_beta   90.00
_cell.angle_gamma   90.00
#
_symmetry.space_group_name_H-M   'P 1'
#
loop_
_entity.id
_entity.type
_entity.pdbx_description
1 polymer ?
#
loop_
_entity_poly.entity_id
_entity_poly.type
_entity_poly.pdbx_seq_one_letter_code
_entity_poly.pdbx_strand_id
1 'polypeptide(L)'
;MGENGWRWTDAWIFVALVIASGAGRHRRSASTRRPEGVRLADVLSTADHLNQAIPERHEVENAVRRLLGAGLVTVSDGWFRITSEGERLWRTRPSAGLATMVDTVQGALRRRHTPGSADWTLAEEEHAAAVQEYVVRSIPAPRRSPEGQSGRG
;
A
#
# COMPACT_ATOMS: atom_id res chain seq x y z
N MET A 1 0.04 -20.47 23.58
CA MET A 1 -0.39 -20.48 22.16
C MET A 1 0.29 -19.29 21.52
N GLY A 2 1.18 -19.53 20.55
CA GLY A 2 2.16 -18.55 20.08
C GLY A 2 1.50 -17.23 19.66
N GLU A 3 2.02 -16.13 20.19
CA GLU A 3 1.78 -14.81 19.64
C GLU A 3 2.39 -14.81 18.24
N ASN A 4 1.60 -15.21 17.22
CA ASN A 4 2.02 -15.11 15.83
C ASN A 4 2.27 -13.64 15.57
N GLY A 5 3.53 -13.20 15.63
CA GLY A 5 3.97 -11.79 15.71
C GLY A 5 3.55 -10.85 14.58
N TRP A 6 2.64 -11.31 13.71
CA TRP A 6 1.89 -10.51 12.77
C TRP A 6 0.86 -9.64 13.50
N ARG A 7 0.97 -8.34 13.30
CA ARG A 7 0.00 -7.33 13.72
C ARG A 7 -1.03 -7.11 12.62
N TRP A 8 -2.19 -6.56 13.00
CA TRP A 8 -3.21 -6.14 12.04
C TRP A 8 -2.66 -5.12 11.03
N THR A 9 -1.83 -4.18 11.51
CA THR A 9 -1.11 -3.20 10.68
C THR A 9 -0.29 -3.84 9.57
N ASP A 10 0.33 -5.01 9.82
CA ASP A 10 1.13 -5.70 8.80
C ASP A 10 0.25 -6.17 7.63
N ALA A 11 -0.94 -6.70 7.93
CA ALA A 11 -1.92 -7.09 6.93
C ALA A 11 -2.48 -5.87 6.18
N TRP A 12 -2.73 -4.78 6.89
CA TRP A 12 -3.23 -3.53 6.30
C TRP A 12 -2.25 -2.95 5.28
N ILE A 13 -0.97 -2.83 5.65
CA ILE A 13 0.10 -2.34 4.76
C ILE A 13 0.28 -3.29 3.57
N PHE A 14 0.24 -4.60 3.78
CA PHE A 14 0.32 -5.57 2.69
C PHE A 14 -0.84 -5.41 1.69
N VAL A 15 -2.08 -5.30 2.17
CA VAL A 15 -3.25 -5.09 1.29
C VAL A 15 -3.13 -3.79 0.51
N ALA A 16 -2.70 -2.71 1.17
CA ALA A 16 -2.47 -1.43 0.51
C ALA A 16 -1.44 -1.55 -0.62
N LEU A 17 -0.30 -2.22 -0.38
CA LEU A 17 0.72 -2.48 -1.39
C LEU A 17 0.18 -3.29 -2.58
N VAL A 18 -0.61 -4.33 -2.32
CA VAL A 18 -1.16 -5.18 -3.37
C VAL A 18 -2.18 -4.42 -4.24
N ILE A 19 -3.03 -3.59 -3.64
CA ILE A 19 -4.00 -2.79 -4.39
C ILE A 19 -3.29 -1.68 -5.18
N ALA A 20 -2.32 -1.00 -4.56
CA ALA A 20 -1.55 0.07 -5.19
C ALA A 20 -0.67 -0.43 -6.35
N SER A 21 -0.10 -1.64 -6.23
CA SER A 21 0.68 -2.27 -7.32
C SER A 21 -0.18 -2.71 -8.50
N GLY A 22 -1.50 -2.71 -8.36
CA GLY A 22 -2.37 -3.20 -9.41
C GLY A 22 -2.26 -4.71 -9.62
N ALA A 23 -1.68 -5.46 -8.68
CA ALA A 23 -1.68 -6.93 -8.68
C ALA A 23 -3.09 -7.55 -8.56
N GLY A 24 -4.14 -6.73 -8.65
CA GLY A 24 -5.55 -7.11 -8.84
C GLY A 24 -6.28 -6.42 -10.02
N ARG A 25 -5.61 -5.69 -10.91
CA ARG A 25 -6.21 -5.08 -12.12
C ARG A 25 -5.46 -5.49 -13.37
N HIS A 26 -6.22 -5.79 -14.44
CA HIS A 26 -5.70 -6.09 -15.77
C HIS A 26 -4.52 -5.17 -16.14
N ARG A 27 -3.38 -5.81 -16.40
CA ARG A 27 -2.11 -5.27 -16.89
C ARG A 27 -2.31 -4.03 -17.77
N ARG A 28 -1.98 -2.84 -17.25
CA ARG A 28 -1.84 -1.64 -18.10
C ARG A 28 -0.45 -1.65 -18.76
N SER A 29 -0.49 -1.80 -20.08
CA SER A 29 0.47 -1.46 -21.14
C SER A 29 1.98 -1.37 -20.81
N ALA A 30 2.76 -2.25 -21.43
CA ALA A 30 4.21 -2.37 -21.35
C ALA A 30 5.02 -1.29 -22.12
N SER A 31 4.46 -0.10 -22.33
CA SER A 31 5.06 0.90 -23.24
C SER A 31 5.60 2.15 -22.57
N THR A 32 5.84 2.14 -21.25
CA THR A 32 6.63 3.20 -20.62
C THR A 32 7.63 2.57 -19.67
N ARG A 33 8.87 3.04 -19.74
CA ARG A 33 10.05 2.65 -18.98
C ARG A 33 9.90 3.04 -17.50
N ARG A 34 8.81 2.62 -16.86
CA ARG A 34 8.44 2.96 -15.48
C ARG A 34 8.89 1.81 -14.58
N PRO A 35 9.56 2.08 -13.45
CA PRO A 35 9.96 1.02 -12.53
C PRO A 35 8.73 0.21 -12.10
N GLU A 36 8.86 -1.12 -12.12
CA GLU A 36 7.82 -2.11 -11.81
C GLU A 36 7.48 -2.15 -10.31
N GLY A 37 7.27 -1.00 -9.67
CA GLY A 37 7.00 -0.92 -8.24
C GLY A 37 6.08 0.25 -7.88
N VAL A 38 5.68 0.26 -6.62
CA VAL A 38 4.77 1.24 -6.00
C VAL A 38 5.59 2.21 -5.17
N ARG A 39 5.22 3.49 -5.15
CA ARG A 39 5.82 4.47 -4.22
C ARG A 39 5.12 4.47 -2.88
N LEU A 40 5.82 4.89 -1.83
CA LEU A 40 5.25 5.02 -0.49
C LEU A 40 3.97 5.89 -0.49
N ALA A 41 3.93 6.99 -1.24
CA ALA A 41 2.74 7.85 -1.32
C ALA A 41 1.49 7.11 -1.86
N ASP A 42 1.65 6.22 -2.84
CA ASP A 42 0.54 5.41 -3.37
C ASP A 42 0.07 4.35 -2.35
N VAL A 43 1.01 3.82 -1.56
CA VAL A 43 0.70 2.90 -0.45
C VAL A 43 -0.08 3.63 0.64
N LEU A 44 0.38 4.80 1.07
CA LEU A 44 -0.30 5.61 2.09
C LEU A 44 -1.68 6.04 1.62
N SER A 45 -1.81 6.47 0.36
CA SER A 45 -3.11 6.82 -0.23
C SER A 45 -4.08 5.64 -0.20
N THR A 46 -3.60 4.44 -0.51
CA THR A 46 -4.43 3.23 -0.50
C THR A 46 -4.75 2.78 0.93
N ALA A 47 -3.80 2.90 1.85
CA ALA A 47 -3.98 2.57 3.26
C ALA A 47 -5.05 3.46 3.90
N ASP A 48 -4.96 4.78 3.66
CA ASP A 48 -5.96 5.77 4.06
C ASP A 48 -7.33 5.43 3.47
N HIS A 49 -7.41 5.09 2.19
CA HIS A 49 -8.69 4.69 1.59
C HIS A 49 -9.31 3.45 2.26
N LEU A 50 -8.50 2.50 2.72
CA LEU A 50 -8.96 1.26 3.35
C LEU A 50 -9.47 1.46 4.79
N ASN A 51 -8.81 2.31 5.58
CA ASN A 51 -9.08 2.42 7.03
C ASN A 51 -9.42 3.84 7.50
N GLN A 52 -9.51 4.82 6.60
CA GLN A 52 -9.70 6.24 6.91
C GLN A 52 -8.65 6.77 7.90
N ALA A 53 -7.42 6.28 7.78
CA ALA A 53 -6.30 6.63 8.65
C ALA A 53 -4.98 6.52 7.89
N ILE A 54 -4.06 7.45 8.12
CA ILE A 54 -2.71 7.40 7.55
C ILE A 54 -1.80 6.65 8.53
N PRO A 55 -1.15 5.54 8.12
CA PRO A 55 -0.22 4.82 8.98
C PRO A 55 0.97 5.70 9.39
N GLU A 56 1.38 5.61 10.65
CA GLU A 56 2.57 6.30 11.13
C GLU A 56 3.86 5.71 10.55
N ARG A 57 4.95 6.49 10.57
CA ARG A 57 6.27 6.04 10.06
C ARG A 57 6.68 4.70 10.66
N HIS A 58 6.58 4.58 11.97
CA HIS A 58 7.00 3.39 12.70
C HIS A 58 6.08 2.18 12.42
N GLU A 59 4.81 2.41 12.12
CA GLU A 59 3.87 1.37 11.70
C GLU A 59 4.24 0.80 10.34
N VAL A 60 4.53 1.68 9.37
CA VAL A 60 5.01 1.30 8.04
C VAL A 60 6.34 0.57 8.15
N GLU A 61 7.29 1.12 8.90
CA GLU A 61 8.62 0.53 9.08
C GLU A 61 8.54 -0.91 9.62
N ASN A 62 7.84 -1.09 10.73
CA ASN A 62 7.73 -2.40 11.37
C ASN A 62 6.98 -3.41 10.48
N ALA A 63 5.92 -2.98 9.79
CA ALA A 63 5.19 -3.83 8.88
C ALA A 63 6.07 -4.28 7.70
N VAL A 64 6.74 -3.34 7.04
CA VAL A 64 7.60 -3.63 5.90
C VAL A 64 8.77 -4.51 6.30
N ARG A 65 9.41 -4.29 7.46
CA ARG A 65 10.48 -5.18 7.97
C ARG A 65 10.01 -6.63 8.13
N ARG A 66 8.80 -6.85 8.66
CA ARG A 66 8.23 -8.19 8.81
C ARG A 66 7.88 -8.83 7.46
N LEU A 67 7.27 -8.05 6.57
CA LEU A 67 6.88 -8.51 5.22
C LEU A 67 8.10 -8.83 4.35
N LEU A 68 9.14 -8.00 4.41
CA LEU A 68 10.45 -8.22 3.76
C LEU A 68 11.09 -9.49 4.29
N GLY A 69 11.18 -9.61 5.63
CA GLY A 69 11.76 -10.79 6.26
C GLY A 69 10.99 -12.09 5.96
N ALA A 70 9.68 -12.00 5.70
CA ALA A 70 8.85 -13.11 5.28
C ALA A 70 8.91 -13.40 3.76
N GLY A 71 9.66 -12.59 2.99
CA GLY A 71 9.78 -12.75 1.54
C GLY A 71 8.51 -12.43 0.76
N LEU A 72 7.57 -11.67 1.34
CA LEU A 72 6.27 -11.35 0.71
C LEU A 72 6.34 -10.09 -0.17
N VAL A 73 7.30 -9.22 0.12
CA VAL A 73 7.53 -7.97 -0.60
C VAL A 73 9.03 -7.77 -0.81
N THR A 74 9.40 -6.90 -1.73
CA THR A 74 10.77 -6.38 -1.86
C THR A 74 10.72 -4.86 -1.92
N VAL A 75 11.82 -4.23 -1.47
CA VAL A 75 12.02 -2.78 -1.56
C VAL A 75 13.35 -2.54 -2.27
N SER A 76 13.34 -1.70 -3.28
CA SER A 76 14.56 -1.31 -4.02
C SER A 76 14.40 0.13 -4.53
N ASP A 77 15.37 0.99 -4.24
CA ASP A 77 15.38 2.39 -4.67
C ASP A 77 14.09 3.16 -4.30
N GLY A 78 13.52 2.90 -3.12
CA GLY A 78 12.26 3.52 -2.67
C GLY A 78 10.99 2.96 -3.37
N TRP A 79 11.12 1.91 -4.17
CA TRP A 79 10.01 1.22 -4.81
C TRP A 79 9.68 -0.08 -4.11
N PHE A 80 8.42 -0.26 -3.79
CA PHE A 80 7.90 -1.49 -3.20
C PHE A 80 7.35 -2.41 -4.28
N ARG A 81 7.62 -3.72 -4.17
CA ARG A 81 7.10 -4.74 -5.07
C ARG A 81 6.55 -5.91 -4.28
N ILE A 82 5.51 -6.54 -4.82
CA ILE A 82 4.99 -7.80 -4.28
C ILE A 82 5.80 -8.95 -4.89
N THR A 83 6.24 -9.91 -4.08
CA THR A 83 6.90 -11.11 -4.59
C THR A 83 5.87 -12.12 -5.09
N SER A 84 6.31 -13.15 -5.82
CA SER A 84 5.43 -14.24 -6.23
C SER A 84 4.76 -14.95 -5.03
N GLU A 85 5.43 -15.02 -3.89
CA GLU A 85 4.85 -15.56 -2.65
C GLU A 85 3.79 -14.62 -2.06
N GLY A 86 4.01 -13.30 -2.08
CA GLY A 86 2.98 -12.31 -1.74
C GLY A 86 1.78 -12.39 -2.67
N GLU A 87 1.98 -12.53 -3.98
CA GLU A 87 0.89 -12.70 -4.94
C GLU A 87 0.11 -14.00 -4.70
N ARG A 88 0.80 -15.09 -4.31
CA ARG A 88 0.17 -16.35 -3.96
C ARG A 88 -0.65 -16.23 -2.68
N LEU A 89 -0.14 -15.55 -1.65
CA LEU A 89 -0.89 -15.23 -0.44
C LEU A 89 -2.17 -14.46 -0.77
N TRP A 90 -2.04 -13.43 -1.61
CA TRP A 90 -3.18 -12.62 -2.06
C TRP A 90 -4.21 -13.44 -2.82
N ARG A 91 -3.81 -14.25 -3.80
CA ARG A 91 -4.74 -15.04 -4.63
C ARG A 91 -5.44 -16.16 -3.89
N THR A 92 -4.85 -16.67 -2.82
CA THR A 92 -5.40 -17.79 -2.04
C THR A 92 -6.23 -17.34 -0.85
N ARG A 93 -6.48 -16.03 -0.71
CA ARG A 93 -7.42 -15.48 0.26
C ARG A 93 -8.86 -15.88 -0.11
N PRO A 94 -9.75 -16.12 0.86
CA PRO A 94 -11.17 -16.26 0.60
C PRO A 94 -11.71 -15.01 -0.12
N SER A 95 -12.53 -15.18 -1.16
CA SER A 95 -13.22 -14.05 -1.79
C SER A 95 -14.09 -13.36 -0.76
N ALA A 96 -13.73 -12.13 -0.41
CA ALA A 96 -14.44 -11.33 0.56
C ALA A 96 -14.44 -9.86 0.11
N GLY A 97 -15.44 -9.09 0.56
CA GLY A 97 -15.54 -7.67 0.25
C GLY A 97 -14.38 -6.86 0.84
N LEU A 98 -14.16 -5.66 0.29
CA LEU A 98 -13.06 -4.76 0.67
C LEU A 98 -12.97 -4.55 2.19
N ALA A 99 -14.12 -4.44 2.88
CA ALA A 99 -14.22 -4.23 4.33
C ALA A 99 -13.61 -5.37 5.18
N THR A 100 -13.53 -6.59 4.66
CA THR A 100 -13.02 -7.76 5.38
C THR A 100 -11.66 -8.23 4.87
N MET A 101 -11.13 -7.55 3.84
CA MET A 101 -9.94 -7.98 3.13
C MET A 101 -8.71 -8.02 4.03
N VAL A 102 -8.53 -7.02 4.89
CA VAL A 102 -7.42 -6.98 5.86
C VAL A 102 -7.50 -8.13 6.85
N ASP A 103 -8.69 -8.43 7.38
CA ASP A 103 -8.91 -9.56 8.30
C ASP A 103 -8.60 -10.91 7.64
N THR A 104 -9.08 -11.13 6.41
CA THR A 104 -8.79 -12.38 5.68
C THR A 104 -7.29 -12.59 5.42
N VAL A 105 -6.58 -11.51 5.08
CA VAL A 105 -5.12 -11.53 4.89
C VAL A 105 -4.40 -11.74 6.21
N GLN A 106 -4.83 -11.09 7.29
CA GLN A 106 -4.27 -11.31 8.63
C GLN A 106 -4.38 -12.78 9.05
N GLY A 107 -5.56 -13.39 8.84
CA GLY A 107 -5.75 -14.81 9.08
C GLY A 107 -4.87 -15.71 8.19
N ALA A 108 -4.60 -15.31 6.95
CA ALA A 108 -3.71 -16.04 6.05
C ALA A 108 -2.23 -15.92 6.47
N LEU A 109 -1.76 -14.71 6.82
CA LEU A 109 -0.42 -14.45 7.35
C LEU A 109 -0.16 -15.31 8.59
N ARG A 110 -1.06 -15.24 9.58
CA ARG A 110 -0.94 -16.00 10.83
C ARG A 110 -0.91 -17.51 10.64
N ARG A 111 -1.51 -18.04 9.56
CA ARG A 111 -1.57 -19.49 9.32
C ARG A 111 -0.42 -20.02 8.48
N ARG A 112 0.15 -19.20 7.59
CA ARG A 112 1.01 -19.68 6.50
C ARG A 112 2.41 -19.08 6.50
N HIS A 113 2.63 -17.99 7.24
CA HIS A 113 3.91 -17.31 7.27
C HIS A 113 4.31 -17.00 8.70
N THR A 114 5.61 -17.10 8.97
CA THR A 114 6.21 -16.56 10.19
C THR A 114 6.67 -15.14 9.88
N PRO A 115 6.42 -14.14 10.76
CA PRO A 115 7.00 -12.83 10.59
C PRO A 115 8.52 -12.95 10.53
N GLY A 116 9.14 -12.40 9.50
CA GLY A 116 10.59 -12.30 9.46
C GLY A 116 11.07 -11.01 10.11
N SER A 117 12.39 -10.81 10.06
CA SER A 117 13.01 -9.55 10.40
C SER A 117 14.00 -9.19 9.30
N ALA A 118 13.74 -8.10 8.59
CA ALA A 118 14.69 -7.49 7.68
C ALA A 118 15.35 -6.27 8.32
N ASP A 119 16.61 -6.03 7.97
CA ASP A 119 17.31 -4.79 8.28
C ASP A 119 16.93 -3.73 7.26
N TRP A 120 15.78 -3.09 7.49
CA TRP A 120 15.25 -2.01 6.67
C TRP A 120 14.74 -0.91 7.58
N THR A 121 15.00 0.33 7.23
CA THR A 121 14.61 1.52 7.98
C THR A 121 13.92 2.49 7.03
N LEU A 122 12.86 3.15 7.50
CA LEU A 122 12.19 4.21 6.77
C LEU A 122 12.62 5.54 7.35
N ALA A 123 13.36 6.34 6.59
CA ALA A 123 13.77 7.67 7.04
C ALA A 123 12.53 8.54 7.30
N GLU A 124 12.60 9.37 8.35
CA GLU A 124 11.49 10.27 8.70
C GLU A 124 11.18 11.25 7.57
N GLU A 125 12.21 11.78 6.91
CA GLU A 125 12.07 12.65 5.74
C GLU A 125 11.35 11.96 4.57
N GLU A 126 11.61 10.67 4.34
CA GLU A 126 10.96 9.91 3.27
C GLU A 126 9.48 9.69 3.55
N HIS A 127 9.12 9.38 4.80
CA HIS A 127 7.73 9.26 5.21
C HIS A 127 7.01 10.61 5.14
N ALA A 128 7.60 11.67 5.67
CA ALA A 128 7.04 13.02 5.64
C ALA A 128 6.84 13.51 4.20
N ALA A 129 7.81 13.28 3.31
CA ALA A 129 7.70 13.62 1.90
C ALA A 129 6.55 12.85 1.21
N ALA A 130 6.39 11.56 1.53
CA ALA A 130 5.30 10.75 0.98
C ALA A 130 3.92 11.19 1.48
N VAL A 131 3.80 11.54 2.77
CA VAL A 131 2.57 12.12 3.34
C VAL A 131 2.26 13.46 2.66
N GLN A 132 3.26 14.33 2.50
CA GLN A 132 3.09 15.62 1.84
C GLN A 132 2.63 15.47 0.38
N GLU A 133 3.22 14.52 -0.37
CA GLU A 133 2.82 14.19 -1.74
C GLU A 133 1.36 13.72 -1.79
N TYR A 134 0.95 12.83 -0.89
CA TYR A 134 -0.44 12.37 -0.78
C TYR A 134 -1.40 13.51 -0.47
N VAL A 135 -1.09 14.38 0.50
CA VAL A 135 -1.93 15.51 0.90
C VAL A 135 -2.14 16.45 -0.29
N VAL A 136 -1.06 16.83 -1.00
CA VAL A 136 -1.14 17.71 -2.17
C VAL A 136 -2.01 17.11 -3.27
N ARG A 137 -1.91 15.80 -3.51
CA ARG A 137 -2.73 15.09 -4.51
C ARG A 137 -4.20 14.95 -4.10
N SER A 138 -4.49 14.93 -2.81
CA SER A 138 -5.83 14.74 -2.27
C SER A 138 -6.63 16.03 -2.19
N ILE A 139 -5.97 17.19 -2.28
CA ILE A 139 -6.66 18.49 -2.39
C ILE A 139 -7.34 18.55 -3.77
N PRO A 140 -8.69 18.56 -3.85
CA PRO A 140 -9.36 18.76 -5.12
C PRO A 140 -8.97 20.12 -5.68
N ALA A 141 -8.49 20.15 -6.93
CA ALA A 141 -8.18 21.39 -7.61
C ALA A 141 -9.38 22.35 -7.49
N PRO A 142 -9.17 23.64 -7.17
CA PRO A 142 -10.26 24.58 -7.12
C PRO A 142 -11.00 24.51 -8.45
N ARG A 143 -12.30 24.19 -8.39
CA ARG A 143 -13.16 24.22 -9.58
C ARG A 143 -13.03 25.62 -10.15
N ARG A 144 -12.30 25.74 -11.26
CA ARG A 144 -12.33 26.95 -12.08
C ARG A 144 -13.73 26.96 -12.67
N SER A 145 -14.66 27.66 -12.00
CA SER A 145 -15.95 27.97 -12.58
C SER A 145 -15.68 28.62 -13.94
N PRO A 146 -16.23 28.10 -15.05
CA PRO A 146 -16.28 28.88 -16.27
C PRO A 146 -17.24 30.03 -16.00
N GLU A 147 -16.72 31.18 -15.57
CA GLU A 147 -17.50 32.41 -15.51
C GLU A 147 -17.96 32.75 -16.93
N GLY A 148 -19.21 32.38 -17.20
CA GLY A 148 -20.20 33.23 -17.83
C GLY A 148 -19.80 33.85 -19.16
N GLN A 149 -19.84 33.05 -20.22
CA GLN A 149 -20.26 33.57 -21.52
C GLN A 149 -21.76 33.89 -21.43
N SER A 150 -22.11 35.12 -21.04
CA SER A 150 -23.45 35.73 -21.08
C SER A 150 -23.26 37.23 -20.86
N GLY A 151 -23.61 38.18 -21.72
CA GLY A 151 -24.28 38.19 -23.00
C GLY A 151 -24.42 39.66 -23.44
N ARG A 152 -24.67 39.86 -24.74
CA ARG A 152 -25.28 41.01 -25.43
C ARG A 152 -25.37 42.38 -24.72
N GLY A 153 -24.80 43.37 -25.40
CA GLY A 153 -25.26 44.76 -25.46
C GLY A 153 -24.73 45.39 -26.74
#